data_AF-A0AAU7TA03-F1
#
_entry.id   AF-A0AAU7TA03-F1
#
_cell.length_a   1.000
_cell.length_b   1.000
_cell.length_c   1.000
_cell.angle_alpha   90.00
_cell.angle_beta   90.00
_cell.angle_gamma   90.00
#
_symmetry.space_group_name_H-M   'P 1'
#
loop_
_entity.id
_entity.type
_entity.pdbx_description
1 polymer ?
#
loop_
_entity_poly.entity_id
_entity_poly.type
_entity_poly.pdbx_seq_one_letter_code
_entity_poly.pdbx_strand_id
1 'polypeptide(L)'
;MDITWSVAGGTIGVAAGLLLRATVFRLSVAPGSPDRSACAKCAAPVWGRFAVRCAHCHGWYGVPLVLEALTAAVFVVLIWRFGGLLDVAPYAFVGALGVALAVVDIDVQRLPNALTLPLYPGLVALFGVVAVVEGRPGDLVRAVLGGLVLGGCYLALAVASGGRLGGGDVKLAGGLGIALGWLGWPALFAGTLLGFLSMGLVGAGLVVARRVTLQQTVSFGPFMLGGALLAVLGSGPGTW
;
A
#
# COMPACT_ATOMS: atom_id res chain seq x y z
N MET A 1 -7.36 -23.44 10.47
CA MET A 1 -6.77 -22.14 10.86
C MET A 1 -7.07 -21.94 12.32
N ASP A 2 -6.03 -21.88 13.16
CA ASP A 2 -6.23 -21.66 14.59
C ASP A 2 -6.62 -20.20 14.82
N ILE A 3 -7.64 -19.97 15.64
CA ILE A 3 -8.13 -18.64 16.04
C ILE A 3 -6.98 -17.74 16.52
N THR A 4 -5.94 -18.34 17.10
CA THR A 4 -4.72 -17.69 17.58
C THR A 4 -3.99 -16.89 16.48
N TRP A 5 -3.90 -17.42 15.25
CA TRP A 5 -3.22 -16.74 14.14
C TRP A 5 -3.99 -15.54 13.62
N SER A 6 -5.33 -15.64 13.55
CA SER A 6 -6.18 -14.51 13.17
C SER A 6 -6.15 -13.41 14.24
N VAL A 7 -6.15 -13.78 15.52
CA VAL A 7 -6.01 -12.81 16.63
C VAL A 7 -4.64 -12.13 16.59
N ALA A 8 -3.56 -12.88 16.39
CA ALA A 8 -2.22 -12.32 16.26
C ALA A 8 -2.11 -11.36 15.06
N GLY A 9 -2.70 -11.71 13.92
CA GLY A 9 -2.75 -10.82 12.75
C GLY A 9 -3.51 -9.53 13.01
N GLY A 10 -4.69 -9.65 13.64
CA GLY A 10 -5.49 -8.50 14.02
C GLY A 10 -4.75 -7.58 14.98
N THR A 11 -4.09 -8.11 16.01
CA THR A 11 -3.36 -7.29 16.99
C THR A 11 -2.15 -6.60 16.38
N ILE A 12 -1.36 -7.29 15.56
CA ILE A 12 -0.22 -6.69 14.85
C ILE A 12 -0.71 -5.62 13.87
N GLY A 13 -1.80 -5.88 13.15
CA GLY A 13 -2.39 -4.90 12.22
C GLY A 13 -2.92 -3.66 12.93
N VAL A 14 -3.59 -3.79 14.08
CA VAL A 14 -4.00 -2.65 14.91
C VAL A 14 -2.79 -1.86 15.39
N ALA A 15 -1.74 -2.52 15.89
CA ALA A 15 -0.52 -1.88 16.32
C ALA A 15 0.16 -1.11 15.17
N ALA A 16 0.27 -1.72 13.98
CA ALA A 16 0.81 -1.07 12.80
C ALA A 16 -0.01 0.19 12.41
N GLY A 17 -1.34 0.10 12.45
CA GLY A 17 -2.22 1.24 12.19
C GLY A 17 -2.01 2.38 13.18
N LEU A 18 -1.91 2.07 14.48
CA LEU A 18 -1.62 3.06 15.53
C LEU A 18 -0.29 3.78 15.29
N LEU A 19 0.75 3.02 14.92
CA LEU A 19 2.08 3.56 14.64
C LEU A 19 2.11 4.45 13.39
N LEU A 20 1.25 4.19 12.40
CA LEU A 20 1.22 4.95 11.15
C LEU A 20 0.40 6.24 11.23
N ARG A 21 -0.40 6.46 12.29
CA ARG A 21 -1.29 7.63 12.40
C ARG A 21 -0.61 8.97 12.25
N ALA A 22 0.40 9.26 13.07
CA ALA A 22 1.13 10.51 12.96
C ALA A 22 1.73 10.66 11.56
N THR A 23 2.26 9.59 10.98
CA THR A 23 2.82 9.63 9.63
C THR A 23 1.76 9.97 8.58
N VAL A 24 0.59 9.32 8.58
CA VAL A 24 -0.53 9.62 7.69
C VAL A 24 -0.99 11.07 7.88
N PHE A 25 -1.24 11.49 9.13
CA PHE A 25 -1.67 12.85 9.45
C PHE A 25 -0.68 13.93 8.98
N ARG A 26 0.62 13.66 9.08
CA ARG A 26 1.67 14.58 8.61
C ARG A 26 1.73 14.67 7.08
N LEU A 27 1.47 13.56 6.39
CA LEU A 27 1.59 13.43 4.93
C LEU A 27 0.30 13.76 4.17
N SER A 28 -0.87 13.77 4.82
CA SER A 28 -2.16 14.23 4.26
C SER A 28 -2.18 15.77 4.12
N VAL A 29 -1.33 16.28 3.23
CA VAL A 29 -1.24 17.68 2.80
C VAL A 29 -1.25 17.78 1.28
N ALA A 30 -1.77 18.89 0.76
CA ALA A 30 -1.86 19.12 -0.68
C ALA A 30 -0.48 19.00 -1.38
N PRO A 31 -0.43 18.52 -2.62
CA PRO A 31 0.81 18.44 -3.39
C PRO A 31 1.55 19.79 -3.42
N GLY A 32 2.87 19.76 -3.20
CA GLY A 32 3.71 20.97 -3.19
C GLY A 32 3.74 21.72 -1.84
N SER A 33 2.86 21.37 -0.89
CA SER A 33 2.92 21.92 0.47
C SER A 33 3.92 21.15 1.34
N PRO A 34 4.58 21.81 2.30
CA PRO A 34 5.41 21.10 3.28
C PRO A 34 4.55 20.15 4.14
N ASP A 35 5.16 19.05 4.58
CA ASP A 35 4.50 18.10 5.48
C ASP A 35 4.00 18.81 6.75
N ARG A 36 2.82 18.42 7.23
CA ARG A 36 2.23 19.02 8.42
C ARG A 36 3.13 18.77 9.62
N SER A 37 3.49 19.85 10.32
CA SER A 37 4.33 19.81 11.53
C SER A 37 3.58 20.24 12.79
N ALA A 38 2.35 20.76 12.65
CA ALA A 38 1.53 21.27 13.74
C ALA A 38 0.19 20.53 13.86
N CYS A 39 -0.33 20.46 15.09
CA CYS A 39 -1.65 19.90 15.37
C CYS A 39 -2.75 20.80 14.77
N ALA A 40 -3.72 20.20 14.09
CA ALA A 40 -4.83 20.93 13.48
C ALA A 40 -5.77 21.61 14.50
N LYS A 41 -5.75 21.18 15.77
CA LYS A 41 -6.61 21.74 16.83
C LYS A 41 -5.94 22.82 17.67
N CYS A 42 -4.67 22.63 18.05
CA CYS A 42 -3.99 23.49 19.01
C CYS A 42 -2.68 24.11 18.51
N ALA A 43 -2.31 23.89 17.25
CA ALA A 43 -1.07 24.34 16.63
C ALA A 43 0.24 23.86 17.29
N ALA A 44 0.18 23.05 18.37
CA ALA A 44 1.35 22.47 19.00
C ALA A 44 2.13 21.56 18.02
N PRO A 45 3.47 21.49 18.13
CA PRO A 45 4.29 20.65 17.26
C PRO A 45 3.92 19.17 17.37
N VAL A 46 3.89 18.47 16.23
CA VAL A 46 3.69 17.02 16.15
C VAL A 46 5.03 16.34 16.44
N TRP A 47 5.16 15.80 17.66
CA TRP A 47 6.36 15.09 18.09
C TRP A 47 6.26 13.60 17.78
N GLY A 48 7.26 13.06 17.08
CA GLY A 48 7.42 11.62 16.82
C GLY A 48 6.61 11.09 15.63
N ARG A 49 7.19 10.14 14.90
CA ARG A 49 6.54 9.46 13.74
C ARG A 49 5.43 8.49 14.16
N PHE A 50 5.44 8.07 15.42
CA PHE A 50 4.57 7.04 15.98
C PHE A 50 3.54 7.59 16.97
N ALA A 51 3.35 8.91 17.02
CA ALA A 51 2.39 9.51 17.93
C ALA A 51 0.95 9.20 17.48
N VAL A 52 0.14 8.74 18.42
CA VAL A 52 -1.28 8.43 18.20
C VAL A 52 -2.16 9.67 18.45
N ARG A 53 -1.77 10.49 19.43
CA ARG A 53 -2.47 11.69 19.88
C ARG A 53 -1.51 12.85 20.04
N CYS A 54 -2.05 14.07 20.00
CA CYS A 54 -1.30 15.27 20.32
C CYS A 54 -0.88 15.28 21.79
N ALA A 55 0.40 15.58 22.06
CA ALA A 55 0.93 15.66 23.41
C ALA A 55 0.34 16.81 24.25
N HIS A 56 -0.18 17.85 23.60
CA HIS A 56 -0.70 19.04 24.28
C HIS A 56 -2.22 18.99 24.49
N CYS A 57 -3.00 18.80 23.43
CA CYS A 57 -4.47 18.80 23.53
C CYS A 57 -5.10 17.40 23.65
N HIS A 58 -4.29 16.33 23.65
CA HIS A 58 -4.72 14.93 23.66
C HIS A 58 -5.70 14.54 22.53
N GLY A 59 -5.84 15.40 21.51
CA GLY A 59 -6.65 15.12 20.33
C GLY A 59 -6.02 14.02 19.47
N TRP A 60 -6.87 13.15 18.92
CA TRP A 60 -6.44 12.11 17.99
C TRP A 60 -5.94 12.70 16.67
N TYR A 61 -4.90 12.08 16.11
CA TYR A 61 -4.49 12.33 14.73
C TYR A 61 -5.34 11.46 13.79
N GLY A 62 -6.01 12.10 12.83
CA GLY A 62 -6.92 11.45 11.87
C GLY A 62 -8.25 10.99 12.50
N VAL A 63 -9.04 10.27 11.70
CA VAL A 63 -10.28 9.63 12.17
C VAL A 63 -9.92 8.41 13.01
N PRO A 64 -10.40 8.31 14.26
CA PRO A 64 -10.03 7.19 15.09
C PRO A 64 -10.58 5.87 14.54
N LEU A 65 -9.80 4.80 14.71
CA LEU A 65 -10.16 3.41 14.43
C LEU A 65 -10.22 3.01 12.95
N VAL A 66 -10.38 3.96 12.02
CA VAL A 66 -10.45 3.65 10.58
C VAL A 66 -9.14 3.04 10.08
N LEU A 67 -8.00 3.70 10.38
CA LEU A 67 -6.70 3.23 9.91
C LEU A 67 -6.36 1.87 10.53
N GLU A 68 -6.61 1.70 11.83
CA GLU A 68 -6.39 0.45 12.54
C GLU A 68 -7.27 -0.69 12.06
N ALA A 69 -8.55 -0.42 11.79
CA ALA A 69 -9.46 -1.44 11.28
C ALA A 69 -9.04 -1.90 9.88
N LEU A 70 -8.62 -0.97 9.01
CA LEU A 70 -8.12 -1.29 7.68
C LEU A 70 -6.81 -2.10 7.74
N THR A 71 -5.83 -1.68 8.54
CA THR A 71 -4.58 -2.43 8.70
C THR A 71 -4.81 -3.79 9.34
N ALA A 72 -5.68 -3.88 10.36
CA ALA A 72 -6.06 -5.15 10.98
C ALA A 72 -6.71 -6.10 9.97
N ALA A 73 -7.66 -5.62 9.18
CA ALA A 73 -8.33 -6.41 8.16
C ALA A 73 -7.33 -6.96 7.12
N VAL A 74 -6.42 -6.12 6.62
CA VAL A 74 -5.37 -6.53 5.67
C VAL A 74 -4.46 -7.59 6.30
N PHE A 75 -4.02 -7.41 7.55
CA PHE A 75 -3.12 -8.36 8.21
C PHE A 75 -3.79 -9.71 8.48
N VAL A 76 -5.05 -9.71 8.93
CA VAL A 76 -5.83 -10.94 9.13
C VAL A 76 -5.93 -11.72 7.82
N VAL A 77 -6.25 -11.03 6.72
CA VAL A 77 -6.39 -11.61 5.38
C VAL A 77 -5.05 -12.16 4.86
N LEU A 78 -3.95 -11.45 5.06
CA LEU A 78 -2.61 -11.90 4.65
C LEU A 78 -2.13 -13.12 5.46
N ILE A 79 -2.38 -13.14 6.77
CA ILE A 79 -2.03 -14.29 7.62
C ILE A 79 -2.89 -15.51 7.29
N TRP A 80 -4.19 -15.30 7.04
CA TRP A 80 -5.07 -16.36 6.55
C TRP A 80 -4.52 -16.97 5.24
N ARG A 81 -3.97 -16.13 4.37
CA ARG A 81 -3.47 -16.57 3.06
C ARG A 81 -2.16 -17.35 3.13
N PHE A 82 -1.15 -16.87 3.86
CA PHE A 82 0.20 -17.46 3.81
C PHE A 82 0.48 -18.47 4.93
N GLY A 83 -0.18 -18.37 6.08
CA GLY A 83 -0.03 -19.31 7.20
C GLY A 83 1.34 -19.33 7.90
N GLY A 84 2.43 -18.92 7.23
CA GLY A 84 3.80 -18.87 7.75
C GLY A 84 4.30 -17.44 7.99
N LEU A 85 5.04 -17.24 9.08
CA LEU A 85 5.50 -15.90 9.49
C LEU A 85 6.48 -15.27 8.49
N LEU A 86 7.36 -16.08 7.90
CA LEU A 86 8.39 -15.64 6.95
C LEU A 86 7.77 -15.16 5.64
N ASP A 87 6.81 -15.91 5.11
CA ASP A 87 6.11 -15.56 3.88
C ASP A 87 5.20 -14.34 4.04
N VAL A 88 4.53 -14.21 5.19
CA VAL A 88 3.65 -13.07 5.48
C VAL A 88 4.45 -11.76 5.59
N ALA A 89 5.66 -11.78 6.12
CA ALA A 89 6.38 -10.57 6.52
C ALA A 89 6.57 -9.52 5.38
N PRO A 90 7.02 -9.88 4.17
CA PRO A 90 7.06 -8.96 3.03
C PRO A 90 5.70 -8.33 2.71
N TYR A 91 4.63 -9.14 2.69
CA TYR A 91 3.29 -8.65 2.35
C TYR A 91 2.65 -7.84 3.47
N ALA A 92 2.92 -8.18 4.74
CA ALA A 92 2.51 -7.39 5.89
C ALA A 92 3.18 -6.01 5.88
N PHE A 93 4.45 -5.94 5.49
CA PHE A 93 5.17 -4.68 5.30
C PHE A 93 4.53 -3.82 4.20
N VAL A 94 4.25 -4.39 3.02
CA VAL A 94 3.53 -3.70 1.95
C VAL A 94 2.11 -3.34 2.37
N GLY A 95 1.42 -4.20 3.11
CA GLY A 95 0.06 -3.98 3.58
C GLY A 95 -0.02 -2.79 4.55
N ALA A 96 0.90 -2.70 5.51
CA ALA A 96 0.97 -1.58 6.45
C ALA A 96 1.19 -0.24 5.73
N LEU A 97 2.24 -0.15 4.90
CA LEU A 97 2.54 1.06 4.15
C LEU A 97 1.49 1.36 3.08
N GLY A 98 0.95 0.33 2.45
CA GLY A 98 -0.10 0.38 1.44
C GLY A 98 -1.39 0.98 1.99
N VAL A 99 -1.87 0.52 3.15
CA VAL A 99 -3.05 1.12 3.79
C VAL A 99 -2.80 2.61 4.11
N ALA A 100 -1.62 2.97 4.63
CA ALA A 100 -1.28 4.37 4.86
C ALA A 100 -1.25 5.19 3.56
N LEU A 101 -0.67 4.64 2.49
CA LEU A 101 -0.65 5.26 1.15
C LEU A 101 -2.06 5.42 0.58
N ALA A 102 -2.93 4.43 0.73
CA ALA A 102 -4.31 4.48 0.25
C ALA A 102 -5.11 5.58 0.97
N VAL A 103 -4.95 5.73 2.29
CA VAL A 103 -5.60 6.80 3.05
C VAL A 103 -5.10 8.18 2.61
N VAL A 104 -3.78 8.37 2.47
CA VAL A 104 -3.22 9.64 2.01
C VAL A 104 -3.65 9.94 0.56
N ASP A 105 -3.74 8.93 -0.30
CA ASP A 105 -4.18 9.11 -1.69
C ASP A 105 -5.67 9.46 -1.80
N ILE A 106 -6.52 8.92 -0.92
CA ILE A 106 -7.94 9.30 -0.83
C ILE A 106 -8.08 10.73 -0.30
N ASP A 107 -7.28 11.12 0.69
CA ASP A 107 -7.37 12.44 1.33
C ASP A 107 -6.89 13.57 0.42
N VAL A 108 -5.73 13.37 -0.25
CA VAL A 108 -5.00 14.45 -0.94
C VAL A 108 -4.46 14.07 -2.33
N GLN A 109 -4.84 12.90 -2.87
CA GLN A 109 -4.44 12.43 -4.20
C GLN A 109 -2.91 12.47 -4.41
N ARG A 110 -2.18 12.01 -3.40
CA ARG A 110 -0.72 11.99 -3.38
C ARG A 110 -0.19 10.70 -2.77
N LEU A 111 0.85 10.17 -3.39
CA LEU A 111 1.64 9.05 -2.87
C LEU A 111 3.03 9.54 -2.39
N PRO A 112 3.22 9.80 -1.09
CA PRO A 112 4.45 10.37 -0.54
C PRO A 112 5.66 9.43 -0.66
N ASN A 113 6.80 9.98 -1.05
CA ASN A 113 8.08 9.27 -1.12
C ASN A 113 8.50 8.63 0.20
N ALA A 114 8.13 9.24 1.33
CA ALA A 114 8.42 8.73 2.66
C ALA A 114 7.79 7.36 2.94
N LEU A 115 6.75 6.97 2.19
CA LEU A 115 6.08 5.67 2.30
C LEU A 115 6.35 4.79 1.08
N THR A 116 6.48 5.35 -0.13
CA THR A 116 6.74 4.55 -1.35
C THR A 116 8.19 4.10 -1.48
N LEU A 117 9.18 4.94 -1.15
CA LEU A 117 10.60 4.57 -1.31
C LEU A 117 11.05 3.45 -0.37
N PRO A 118 10.63 3.39 0.91
CA PRO A 118 10.97 2.27 1.79
C PRO A 118 10.50 0.90 1.29
N LEU A 119 9.48 0.84 0.41
CA LEU A 119 9.01 -0.42 -0.17
C LEU A 119 10.12 -1.17 -0.90
N TYR A 120 11.00 -0.46 -1.61
CA TYR A 120 12.04 -1.09 -2.44
C TYR A 120 13.10 -1.84 -1.61
N PRO A 121 13.90 -1.19 -0.75
CA PRO A 121 14.89 -1.90 0.06
C PRO A 121 14.23 -2.82 1.09
N GLY A 122 13.04 -2.46 1.60
CA GLY A 122 12.32 -3.29 2.56
C GLY A 122 11.86 -4.61 1.94
N LEU A 123 11.24 -4.58 0.75
CA LEU A 123 10.83 -5.80 0.05
C LEU A 123 12.02 -6.64 -0.38
N VAL A 124 13.05 -6.04 -0.96
CA VAL A 124 14.26 -6.78 -1.39
C VAL A 124 14.94 -7.44 -0.19
N ALA A 125 15.02 -6.75 0.95
CA ALA A 125 15.60 -7.34 2.16
C ALA A 125 14.74 -8.48 2.72
N LEU A 126 13.42 -8.28 2.86
CA LEU A 126 12.52 -9.29 3.41
C LEU A 126 12.44 -10.52 2.50
N PHE A 127 12.24 -10.35 1.19
CA PHE A 127 12.30 -11.45 0.24
C PHE A 127 13.70 -12.05 0.11
N GLY A 128 14.76 -11.27 0.33
CA GLY A 128 16.13 -11.78 0.39
C GLY A 128 16.33 -12.76 1.54
N VAL A 129 15.77 -12.46 2.72
CA VAL A 129 15.76 -13.40 3.85
C VAL A 129 15.00 -14.68 3.48
N VAL A 130 13.80 -14.56 2.90
CA VAL A 130 13.03 -15.73 2.46
C VAL A 130 13.80 -16.54 1.41
N ALA A 131 14.42 -15.89 0.42
CA ALA A 131 15.19 -16.54 -0.63
C ALA A 131 16.39 -17.34 -0.09
N VAL A 132 17.06 -16.82 0.95
CA VAL A 132 18.18 -17.52 1.60
C VAL A 132 17.69 -18.69 2.43
N VAL A 133 16.62 -18.52 3.21
CA VAL A 133 16.08 -19.56 4.10
C VAL A 133 15.46 -20.71 3.31
N GLU A 134 14.74 -20.41 2.23
CA GLU A 134 14.05 -21.41 1.41
C GLU A 134 14.88 -21.91 0.22
N GLY A 135 16.04 -21.32 -0.04
CA GLY A 135 16.89 -21.68 -1.17
C GLY A 135 16.28 -21.29 -2.54
N ARG A 136 15.57 -20.16 -2.62
CA ARG A 136 14.83 -19.69 -3.81
C ARG A 136 15.35 -18.36 -4.39
N PRO A 137 16.65 -18.24 -4.71
CA PRO A 137 17.22 -16.98 -5.21
C PRO A 137 16.65 -16.55 -6.57
N GLY A 138 16.18 -17.49 -7.40
CA GLY A 138 15.54 -17.18 -8.68
C GLY A 138 14.25 -16.37 -8.54
N ASP A 139 13.48 -16.59 -7.46
CA ASP A 139 12.26 -15.84 -7.20
C ASP A 139 12.54 -14.40 -6.77
N LEU A 140 13.67 -14.16 -6.09
CA LEU A 140 14.13 -12.80 -5.78
C LEU A 140 14.49 -12.03 -7.05
N VAL A 141 15.19 -12.69 -7.99
CA VAL A 141 15.51 -12.08 -9.29
C VAL A 141 14.21 -11.75 -10.03
N ARG A 142 13.25 -12.68 -10.08
CA ARG A 142 11.93 -12.44 -10.68
C ARG A 142 11.17 -11.30 -9.99
N ALA A 143 11.26 -11.18 -8.67
CA ALA A 143 10.67 -10.08 -7.93
C ALA A 143 11.27 -8.73 -8.36
N VAL A 144 12.59 -8.60 -8.38
CA VAL A 144 13.27 -7.37 -8.82
C VAL A 144 12.90 -7.03 -10.27
N LEU A 145 12.91 -8.04 -11.17
CA LEU A 145 12.48 -7.86 -12.56
C LEU A 145 11.01 -7.45 -12.66
N GLY A 146 10.12 -8.03 -11.85
CA GLY A 146 8.72 -7.63 -11.78
C GLY A 146 8.54 -6.17 -11.38
N GLY A 147 9.35 -5.69 -10.43
CA GLY A 147 9.42 -4.29 -10.05
C GLY A 147 9.87 -3.38 -11.19
N LEU A 148 10.92 -3.78 -11.91
CA LEU A 148 11.43 -3.03 -13.07
C LEU A 148 10.43 -2.99 -14.22
N VAL A 149 9.77 -4.11 -14.52
CA VAL A 149 8.77 -4.22 -15.58
C VAL A 149 7.56 -3.36 -15.24
N LEU A 150 6.95 -3.56 -14.06
CA LEU A 150 5.74 -2.83 -13.71
C LEU A 150 6.01 -1.33 -13.52
N GLY A 151 7.09 -0.98 -12.82
CA GLY A 151 7.54 0.41 -12.69
C GLY A 151 7.87 1.05 -14.04
N GLY A 152 8.55 0.33 -14.94
CA GLY A 152 8.89 0.78 -16.28
C GLY A 152 7.67 1.00 -17.17
N CYS A 153 6.68 0.10 -17.13
CA CYS A 153 5.40 0.27 -17.82
C CYS A 153 4.67 1.52 -17.33
N TYR A 154 4.59 1.73 -16.01
CA TYR A 154 3.98 2.92 -15.45
C TYR A 154 4.74 4.19 -15.80
N LEU A 155 6.07 4.15 -15.82
CA LEU A 155 6.90 5.27 -16.28
C LEU A 155 6.63 5.59 -17.75
N ALA A 156 6.55 4.58 -18.62
CA ALA A 156 6.22 4.76 -20.03
C ALA A 156 4.82 5.38 -20.19
N LEU A 157 3.82 4.94 -19.42
CA LEU A 157 2.49 5.55 -19.39
C LEU A 157 2.54 7.00 -18.89
N ALA A 158 3.35 7.30 -17.87
CA ALA A 158 3.52 8.66 -17.36
C ALA A 158 4.11 9.59 -18.42
N VAL A 159 5.14 9.14 -19.14
CA VAL A 159 5.75 9.91 -20.24
C VAL A 159 4.79 10.07 -21.41
N ALA A 160 4.14 8.99 -21.85
CA ALA A 160 3.18 9.02 -22.96
C ALA A 160 1.95 9.89 -22.68
N SER A 161 1.51 9.95 -21.42
CA SER A 161 0.38 10.79 -21.01
C SER A 161 0.74 12.26 -20.81
N GLY A 162 1.98 12.67 -21.08
CA GLY A 162 2.45 14.04 -20.87
C GLY A 162 2.54 14.43 -19.39
N GLY A 163 2.84 13.47 -18.51
CA GLY A 163 2.97 13.70 -17.06
C GLY A 163 1.64 13.76 -16.30
N ARG A 164 0.53 13.33 -16.90
CA ARG A 164 -0.78 13.26 -16.24
C ARG A 164 -0.83 12.16 -15.18
N LEU A 165 -0.05 11.10 -15.35
CA LEU A 165 0.10 10.05 -14.35
C LEU A 165 1.05 10.50 -13.23
N GLY A 166 0.64 10.34 -11.98
CA GLY A 166 1.41 10.80 -10.85
C GLY A 166 2.74 10.05 -10.72
N GLY A 167 3.85 10.78 -10.51
CA GLY A 167 5.15 10.14 -10.24
C GLY A 167 5.16 9.26 -8.98
N GLY A 168 4.16 9.40 -8.11
CA GLY A 168 3.92 8.50 -6.99
C GLY A 168 3.35 7.15 -7.39
N ASP A 169 2.46 7.09 -8.40
CA ASP A 169 1.89 5.84 -8.93
C ASP A 169 2.97 4.96 -9.54
N VAL A 170 3.92 5.57 -10.27
CA VAL A 170 5.08 4.87 -10.84
C VAL A 170 5.93 4.19 -9.77
N LYS A 171 6.12 4.86 -8.63
CA LYS A 171 6.90 4.30 -7.50
C LYS A 171 6.14 3.20 -6.77
N LEU A 172 4.83 3.38 -6.59
CA LEU A 172 3.99 2.34 -6.01
C LEU A 172 3.95 1.11 -6.93
N ALA A 173 3.82 1.31 -8.24
CA ALA A 173 3.85 0.26 -9.26
C ALA A 173 5.15 -0.56 -9.17
N GLY A 174 6.31 0.09 -9.03
CA GLY A 174 7.57 -0.63 -8.85
C GLY A 174 7.60 -1.48 -7.57
N GLY A 175 7.17 -0.94 -6.42
CA GLY A 175 7.09 -1.69 -5.18
C GLY A 175 6.12 -2.89 -5.25
N LEU A 176 4.93 -2.68 -5.82
CA LEU A 176 3.96 -3.75 -6.04
C LEU A 176 4.44 -4.79 -7.05
N GLY A 177 5.20 -4.36 -8.07
CA GLY A 177 5.83 -5.26 -9.03
C GLY A 177 6.84 -6.20 -8.37
N ILE A 178 7.57 -5.74 -7.35
CA ILE A 178 8.45 -6.60 -6.54
C ILE A 178 7.61 -7.62 -5.77
N ALA A 179 6.58 -7.17 -5.05
CA ALA A 179 5.75 -8.04 -4.23
C ALA A 179 5.01 -9.12 -5.05
N LEU A 180 4.48 -8.76 -6.23
CA LEU A 180 3.78 -9.68 -7.12
C LEU A 180 4.74 -10.52 -7.96
N GLY A 181 5.87 -9.97 -8.38
CA GLY A 181 6.90 -10.70 -9.13
C GLY A 181 7.50 -11.86 -8.33
N TRP A 182 7.57 -11.73 -7.00
CA TRP A 182 7.93 -12.85 -6.11
C TRP A 182 7.00 -14.05 -6.30
N LEU A 183 5.69 -13.82 -6.36
CA LEU A 183 4.67 -14.86 -6.54
C LEU A 183 4.66 -15.43 -7.96
N GLY A 184 5.05 -14.63 -8.96
CA GLY A 184 5.11 -15.05 -10.35
C GLY A 184 4.59 -14.00 -11.32
N TRP A 185 4.90 -14.22 -12.60
CA TRP A 185 4.34 -13.41 -13.69
C TRP A 185 2.81 -13.40 -13.72
N PRO A 186 2.09 -14.54 -13.52
CA PRO A 186 0.64 -14.54 -13.49
C PRO A 186 0.07 -13.62 -12.40
N ALA A 187 0.67 -13.61 -11.20
CA ALA A 187 0.26 -12.75 -10.11
C ALA A 187 0.48 -11.26 -10.44
N LEU A 188 1.60 -10.92 -11.08
CA LEU A 188 1.90 -9.55 -11.53
C LEU A 188 0.85 -9.07 -12.54
N PHE A 189 0.56 -9.86 -13.57
CA PHE A 189 -0.44 -9.51 -14.57
C PHE A 189 -1.84 -9.44 -13.98
N ALA A 190 -2.23 -10.43 -13.16
CA ALA A 190 -3.53 -10.45 -12.50
C ALA A 190 -3.71 -9.24 -11.58
N GLY A 191 -2.72 -8.89 -10.76
CA GLY A 191 -2.81 -7.76 -9.84
C GLY A 191 -2.93 -6.43 -10.59
N THR A 192 -2.16 -6.27 -11.66
CA THR A 192 -2.24 -5.10 -12.53
C THR A 192 -3.60 -4.99 -13.20
N LEU A 193 -4.10 -6.09 -13.78
CA LEU A 193 -5.39 -6.13 -14.45
C LEU A 193 -6.54 -5.86 -13.47
N LEU A 194 -6.55 -6.51 -12.30
CA LEU A 194 -7.56 -6.28 -11.26
C LEU A 194 -7.55 -4.84 -10.74
N GLY A 195 -6.38 -4.21 -10.64
CA GLY A 195 -6.25 -2.80 -10.29
C GLY A 195 -6.89 -1.89 -11.35
N PHE A 196 -6.56 -2.09 -12.63
CA PHE A 196 -7.17 -1.31 -13.71
C PHE A 196 -8.67 -1.56 -13.87
N LEU A 197 -9.13 -2.82 -13.75
CA LEU A 197 -10.54 -3.18 -13.84
C LEU A 197 -11.35 -2.58 -12.69
N SER A 198 -10.87 -2.68 -11.45
CA SER A 198 -11.54 -2.10 -10.29
C SER A 198 -11.64 -0.57 -10.41
N MET A 199 -10.56 0.09 -10.81
CA MET A 199 -10.56 1.52 -11.11
C MET A 199 -11.56 1.89 -12.21
N GLY A 200 -11.55 1.16 -13.33
CA GLY A 200 -12.45 1.40 -14.45
C GLY A 200 -13.91 1.22 -14.07
N LEU A 201 -14.24 0.19 -13.30
CA LEU A 201 -15.60 -0.11 -12.86
C LEU A 201 -16.12 0.95 -11.88
N VAL A 202 -15.32 1.33 -10.88
CA VAL A 202 -15.71 2.37 -9.91
C VAL A 202 -15.76 3.74 -10.58
N GLY A 203 -14.79 4.07 -11.42
CA GLY A 203 -14.78 5.32 -12.19
C GLY A 203 -16.00 5.45 -13.11
N ALA A 204 -16.32 4.40 -13.87
CA ALA A 204 -17.51 4.36 -14.71
C ALA A 204 -18.79 4.50 -13.88
N GLY A 205 -18.90 3.78 -12.76
CA GLY A 205 -20.04 3.87 -11.85
C GLY A 205 -20.24 5.28 -11.28
N LEU A 206 -19.17 5.95 -10.88
CA LEU A 206 -19.23 7.33 -10.37
C LEU A 206 -19.66 8.33 -11.45
N VAL A 207 -19.21 8.15 -12.70
CA VAL A 207 -19.63 8.97 -13.84
C VAL A 207 -21.11 8.75 -14.15
N VAL A 208 -21.56 7.49 -14.21
CA VAL A 208 -22.98 7.13 -14.45
C VAL A 208 -23.86 7.69 -13.32
N ALA A 209 -23.41 7.61 -12.07
CA ALA A 209 -24.09 8.19 -10.93
C ALA A 209 -24.01 9.72 -10.85
N ARG A 210 -23.36 10.37 -11.82
CA ARG A 210 -23.11 11.83 -11.88
C ARG A 210 -22.43 12.39 -10.62
N ARG A 211 -21.65 11.57 -9.93
CA ARG A 211 -20.89 11.95 -8.72
C ARG A 211 -19.55 12.58 -9.05
N VAL A 212 -18.98 12.26 -10.21
CA VAL A 212 -17.73 12.83 -10.73
C VAL A 212 -17.90 13.16 -12.21
N THR A 213 -17.13 14.14 -12.69
CA THR A 213 -17.02 14.42 -14.13
C THR A 213 -15.86 13.63 -14.73
N LEU A 214 -15.87 13.44 -16.05
CA LEU A 214 -14.77 12.78 -16.79
C LEU A 214 -13.41 13.46 -16.62
N GLN A 215 -13.39 14.70 -16.10
CA GLN A 215 -12.18 15.47 -15.87
C GLN A 215 -11.70 15.48 -14.41
N GLN A 216 -12.46 14.90 -13.47
CA GLN A 216 -11.99 14.78 -12.10
C GLN A 216 -10.94 13.67 -11.98
N THR A 217 -9.83 14.00 -11.32
CA THR A 217 -8.80 13.05 -10.93
C THR A 217 -9.36 12.12 -9.86
N VAL A 218 -9.22 10.82 -10.07
CA VAL A 218 -9.61 9.77 -9.11
C VAL A 218 -8.35 9.17 -8.52
N SER A 219 -8.34 8.95 -7.20
CA SER A 219 -7.24 8.35 -6.43
C SER A 219 -6.92 6.95 -6.96
N PHE A 220 -5.76 6.77 -7.58
CA PHE A 220 -5.39 5.54 -8.27
C PHE A 220 -4.76 4.50 -7.34
N GLY A 221 -4.06 4.94 -6.30
CA GLY A 221 -3.32 4.09 -5.36
C GLY A 221 -4.14 3.00 -4.67
N PRO A 222 -5.35 3.31 -4.11
CA PRO A 222 -6.20 2.31 -3.48
C PRO A 222 -6.59 1.15 -4.40
N PHE A 223 -6.83 1.44 -5.69
CA PHE A 223 -7.18 0.40 -6.67
C PHE A 223 -5.99 -0.46 -7.05
N MET A 224 -4.80 0.13 -7.20
CA MET A 224 -3.56 -0.65 -7.39
C MET A 224 -3.30 -1.61 -6.23
N LEU A 225 -3.44 -1.10 -4.99
CA LEU A 225 -3.24 -1.88 -3.78
C LEU A 225 -4.29 -2.97 -3.62
N GLY A 226 -5.56 -2.66 -3.90
CA GLY A 226 -6.65 -3.62 -3.90
C GLY A 226 -6.45 -4.73 -4.93
N GLY A 227 -6.09 -4.37 -6.16
CA GLY A 227 -5.77 -5.33 -7.23
C GLY A 227 -4.60 -6.24 -6.86
N ALA A 228 -3.52 -5.68 -6.29
CA ALA A 228 -2.39 -6.45 -5.80
C ALA A 228 -2.80 -7.40 -4.66
N LEU A 229 -3.59 -6.93 -3.69
CA LEU A 229 -4.09 -7.78 -2.60
C LEU A 229 -4.93 -8.94 -3.15
N LEU A 230 -5.84 -8.69 -4.09
CA LEU A 230 -6.65 -9.74 -4.70
C LEU A 230 -5.79 -10.77 -5.45
N ALA A 231 -4.75 -10.34 -6.16
CA ALA A 231 -3.82 -11.25 -6.83
C ALA A 231 -2.97 -12.07 -5.84
N VAL A 232 -2.56 -11.48 -4.72
CA VAL A 232 -1.90 -12.21 -3.62
C VAL A 232 -2.83 -13.29 -3.05
N LEU A 233 -4.12 -12.99 -2.88
CA LEU A 233 -5.10 -13.97 -2.41
C LEU A 233 -5.38 -15.07 -3.42
N GLY A 234 -5.40 -14.75 -4.73
CA GLY A 234 -5.65 -15.70 -5.80
C GLY A 234 -4.47 -16.57 -6.22
N SER A 235 -3.24 -16.26 -5.78
CA SER A 235 -2.01 -16.94 -6.20
C SER A 235 -1.63 -18.10 -5.26
N GLY A 236 -2.48 -19.09 -5.07
CA GLY A 236 -2.23 -20.22 -4.16
C GLY A 236 -1.19 -21.25 -4.69
N PRO A 237 -0.64 -22.13 -3.81
CA PRO A 237 0.20 -23.24 -4.25
C PRO A 237 -0.59 -24.19 -5.15
N GLY A 238 -0.25 -24.25 -6.44
CA GLY A 238 -0.93 -25.06 -7.46
C GLY A 238 -1.83 -24.27 -8.42
N THR A 239 -1.97 -22.96 -8.25
CA THR A 239 -2.53 -22.11 -9.31
C THR A 239 -1.37 -21.52 -10.11
N TRP A 240 -1.22 -22.02 -11.34
CA TRP A 240 -0.20 -21.76 -12.39
C TRP A 240 1.05 -22.63 -12.35
#